data_AF-A0A836QJ01-F1
#
_entry.id   AF-A0A836QJ01-F1
#
_cell.length_a   1.000
_cell.length_b   1.000
_cell.length_c   1.000
_cell.angle_alpha   90.00
_cell.angle_beta   90.00
_cell.angle_gamma   90.00
#
_symmetry.space_group_name_H-M   'P 1'
#
loop_
_entity.id
_entity.type
_entity.pdbx_description
1 polymer ?
#
loop_
_entity_poly.entity_id
_entity_poly.type
_entity_poly.pdbx_seq_one_letter_code
_entity_poly.pdbx_strand_id
1 'polypeptide(L)' 'MSPEERKLMQIIDKIIIEGDPKKLAEIQQIDINTQLDGVWFYDICTSIEQVSEKPDIKINKFKKK' A
#
# COMPACT_ATOMS: atom_id res chain seq x y z
N MET A 1 -7.22 19.89 -1.76
CA MET A 1 -7.75 19.30 -3.01
C MET A 1 -8.10 20.39 -4.01
N SER A 2 -7.39 20.41 -5.13
CA SER A 2 -7.72 21.24 -6.27
C SER A 2 -9.02 20.76 -6.95
N PRO A 3 -9.69 21.62 -7.73
CA PRO A 3 -10.82 21.22 -8.55
C PRO A 3 -10.49 20.07 -9.53
N GLU A 4 -9.27 20.04 -10.07
CA GLU A 4 -8.83 18.97 -10.99
C GLU A 4 -8.65 17.64 -10.25
N GLU A 5 -8.05 17.66 -9.06
CA GLU A 5 -7.90 16.48 -8.22
C GLU A 5 -9.27 15.86 -7.86
N ARG A 6 -10.26 16.71 -7.53
CA ARG A 6 -11.63 16.23 -7.27
C ARG A 6 -12.26 15.60 -8.51
N LYS A 7 -12.07 16.20 -9.69
CA LYS A 7 -12.62 15.67 -10.94
C LYS A 7 -12.00 14.30 -11.26
N LEU A 8 -10.71 14.14 -11.04
CA LEU A 8 -10.02 12.86 -11.20
C LEU A 8 -10.58 11.79 -10.26
N MET A 9 -10.78 12.13 -8.98
CA MET A 9 -11.37 11.21 -8.01
C MET A 9 -12.78 10.77 -8.40
N GLN A 10 -13.62 11.69 -8.88
CA GLN A 10 -14.98 11.35 -9.34
C GLN A 10 -14.99 10.40 -10.53
N ILE A 11 -14.02 10.52 -11.44
CA ILE A 11 -13.88 9.61 -12.59
C ILE A 11 -13.49 8.21 -12.11
N ILE A 12 -12.53 8.12 -11.20
CA ILE A 12 -12.08 6.85 -10.62
C ILE A 12 -13.23 6.19 -9.86
N ASP A 13 -13.96 6.94 -9.03
CA ASP A 13 -15.10 6.45 -8.27
C ASP A 13 -16.18 5.85 -9.18
N LYS A 14 -16.50 6.54 -10.27
CA LYS A 14 -17.44 6.04 -11.29
C LYS A 14 -16.98 4.72 -11.91
N ILE A 15 -15.69 4.60 -12.23
CA ILE A 15 -15.11 3.37 -12.81
C ILE A 15 -15.19 2.20 -11.81
N ILE A 16 -14.99 2.47 -10.52
CA ILE A 16 -15.09 1.44 -9.48
C ILE A 16 -16.54 1.00 -9.28
N ILE A 17 -17.48 1.94 -9.27
CA ILE A 17 -18.91 1.66 -9.05
C ILE A 17 -19.53 0.93 -10.24
N GLU A 18 -19.20 1.33 -11.47
CA GLU A 18 -19.77 0.76 -12.71
C GLU A 18 -18.95 -0.41 -13.27
N GLY A 19 -17.77 -0.69 -12.71
CA GLY A 19 -16.84 -1.70 -13.20
C GLY A 19 -17.29 -3.14 -12.93
N ASP A 20 -16.82 -4.07 -13.77
CA ASP A 20 -17.03 -5.50 -13.58
C ASP A 20 -16.27 -5.98 -12.32
N PRO A 21 -16.96 -6.53 -11.31
CA PRO A 21 -16.34 -6.97 -10.05
C PRO A 21 -15.17 -7.94 -10.25
N LYS A 22 -15.24 -8.81 -11.28
CA LYS A 22 -14.18 -9.79 -11.53
C LYS A 22 -12.89 -9.12 -11.99
N LYS A 23 -12.99 -8.18 -12.93
CA LYS A 23 -11.83 -7.41 -13.42
C LYS A 23 -11.26 -6.49 -12.35
N LEU A 24 -12.13 -5.87 -11.54
CA LEU A 24 -11.70 -5.04 -10.42
C LEU A 24 -10.93 -5.88 -9.38
N ALA A 25 -11.37 -7.10 -9.10
CA ALA A 25 -10.66 -8.01 -8.21
C ALA A 25 -9.28 -8.43 -8.77
N GLU A 26 -9.17 -8.67 -10.08
CA GLU A 26 -7.89 -8.96 -10.74
C GLU A 26 -6.90 -7.79 -10.61
N ILE A 27 -7.38 -6.56 -10.85
CA ILE A 27 -6.58 -5.33 -10.68
C ILE A 27 -6.12 -5.17 -9.22
N GLN A 28 -7.04 -5.36 -8.27
CA GLN A 28 -6.73 -5.28 -6.84
C GLN A 28 -5.71 -6.34 -6.42
N GLN A 29 -5.79 -7.55 -6.98
CA GLN A 29 -4.83 -8.61 -6.68
C GLN A 29 -3.44 -8.28 -7.24
N ILE A 30 -3.36 -7.67 -8.42
CA ILE A 30 -2.09 -7.21 -9.00
C ILE A 30 -1.48 -6.09 -8.14
N ASP A 31 -2.28 -5.12 -7.68
CA ASP A 31 -1.84 -4.06 -6.77
C ASP A 31 -1.24 -4.65 -5.48
N ILE A 32 -1.96 -5.56 -4.82
CA ILE A 32 -1.45 -6.26 -3.62
C ILE A 32 -0.14 -6.99 -3.89
N ASN A 33 -0.02 -7.68 -5.03
CA ASN A 33 1.17 -8.46 -5.36
C ASN A 33 2.36 -7.58 -5.78
N THR A 34 2.12 -6.35 -6.25
CA THR A 34 3.16 -5.42 -6.71
C THR A 34 3.54 -4.39 -5.66
N GLN A 35 2.72 -4.20 -4.62
CA GLN A 35 3.09 -3.45 -3.44
C GLN A 35 4.26 -4.14 -2.72
N LEU A 36 5.30 -3.37 -2.41
CA LEU A 36 6.47 -3.82 -1.66
C LEU A 36 6.08 -4.04 -0.19
N ASP A 37 5.59 -5.23 0.17
CA ASP A 37 5.24 -5.68 1.53
C ASP A 37 4.45 -4.66 2.40
N GLY A 38 3.75 -3.70 1.78
CA GLY A 38 3.09 -2.61 2.47
C GLY A 38 4.01 -1.59 3.14
N VAL A 39 5.32 -1.58 2.82
CA VAL A 39 6.26 -0.62 3.40
C VAL A 39 6.03 0.75 2.77
N TRP A 40 5.47 1.68 3.53
CA TRP A 40 5.33 3.06 3.04
C TRP A 40 6.72 3.68 2.92
N PHE A 41 6.94 4.46 1.86
CA PHE A 41 8.19 5.17 1.64
C PHE A 41 8.65 5.97 2.88
N TYR A 42 7.71 6.52 3.64
CA TYR A 42 7.99 7.22 4.90
C TYR A 42 8.46 6.28 6.02
N ASP A 43 7.97 5.04 6.10
CA ASP A 43 8.48 4.05 7.07
C ASP A 43 9.95 3.73 6.79
N ILE A 44 10.34 3.69 5.51
CA ILE A 44 11.73 3.48 5.09
C ILE A 44 12.58 4.70 5.44
N CYS A 45 12.10 5.91 5.15
CA CYS A 45 12.83 7.15 5.44
C CYS A 45 12.98 7.41 6.94
N THR A 46 11.94 7.17 7.75
CA THR A 46 12.00 7.28 9.21
C THR A 46 12.96 6.23 9.80
N SER A 47 13.04 5.04 9.20
CA SER A 47 13.98 4.01 9.64
C SER A 47 15.44 4.40 9.37
N ILE A 48 15.74 5.09 8.26
CA ILE A 48 17.11 5.49 7.89
C ILE A 48 17.68 6.53 8.87
N GLU A 49 16.86 7.45 9.39
CA GLU A 49 17.30 8.38 10.46
C GLU A 49 17.57 7.67 11.80
N GLN A 50 16.99 6.49 12.04
CA GLN A 50 17.15 5.73 13.28
C GLN A 50 18.28 4.68 13.23
N VAL A 51 18.96 4.46 12.10
CA VAL A 51 20.14 3.56 12.01
C VAL A 51 21.42 4.24 12.53
N SER A 52 21.34 4.87 13.71
CA SER A 52 22.53 5.17 14.53
C SER A 52 22.69 4.22 15.72
N GLU A 53 21.70 3.38 16.05
CA GLU A 53 21.82 2.49 17.21
C GLU A 53 21.31 1.08 16.88
N LYS A 54 22.24 0.19 16.47
CA LYS A 54 22.07 -1.24 16.74
C LYS A 54 22.44 -1.45 18.21
N PRO A 55 21.69 -2.23 19.00
CA PRO A 55 21.87 -3.68 18.90
C PRO A 55 20.62 -4.57 19.15
N ASP A 56 20.68 -5.76 18.55
CA ASP A 56 20.05 -7.03 18.96
C ASP A 56 18.57 -7.06 19.37
N ILE A 57 17.66 -7.30 18.40
CA ILE A 57 16.32 -7.83 18.70
C ILE A 57 16.10 -9.14 17.95
N LYS A 58 16.18 -10.26 18.70
CA LYS A 58 15.71 -11.58 18.28
C LYS A 58 14.20 -11.54 18.07
N ILE A 59 13.74 -11.44 16.82
CA ILE A 59 12.31 -11.56 16.51
C ILE A 59 11.99 -13.04 16.28
N ASN A 60 11.36 -13.66 17.28
CA ASN A 60 10.77 -15.00 17.15
C ASN A 60 9.70 -14.99 16.05
N LYS A 61 9.87 -15.89 15.06
CA LYS A 61 8.89 -16.13 14.01
C LYS A 61 7.59 -16.65 14.63
N PHE A 62 6.50 -15.89 14.50
CA PHE A 62 5.17 -16.39 14.83
C PHE A 62 4.77 -17.49 13.84
N LYS A 63 4.68 -18.74 14.31
CA LYS A 63 4.04 -19.84 13.59
C LYS A 63 2.52 -19.64 13.65
N LYS A 64 1.86 -19.54 12.50
CA LYS A 64 0.39 -19.69 12.42
C LYS A 64 0.04 -21.18 12.56
N LYS A 65 -0.97 -21.45 13.40
CA LYS A 65 -1.58 -22.77 13.64
C LYS A 65 -2.39 -23.22 12.43
#